data_AF-A0A3G4W4Z1-F1
#
_entry.id   AF-A0A3G4W4Z1-F1
#
_cell.length_a   1.000
_cell.length_b   1.000
_cell.length_c   1.000
_cell.angle_alpha   90.00
_cell.angle_beta   90.00
_cell.angle_gamma   90.00
#
_symmetry.space_group_name_H-M   'P 1'
#
loop_
_entity.id
_entity.type
_entity.pdbx_description
1 polymer ?
#
loop_
_entity_poly.entity_id
_entity_poly.type
_entity_poly.pdbx_seq_one_letter_code
_entity_poly.pdbx_strand_id
1 'polypeptide(L)'
;MCTLALLSATAADPAGSEGSDRSGDQGPQLLPDDRAVAAATGRGIVALEAMTHVGPAVPGRRLAAALPVASLFSRRLRWSLAGIVAAVTGLAVASWLTTGDHPLHAAYITLLDIFAINHPALEEAPERKTLQILAGFLGLLLLPVLVAAALEGLGAFRSATALRRPPRGLSGHVVLLGLGKIGARVLVRLRELEIPVVCVESDPEARGLALARRMRVPVVLGDVTEEGVLEAARIHRAHALLALTSADTTNLEAALYARAVRPDLRVVMRLYEDDFATAVYRTLRAAHPAALTRSRSVTHLAAPAFAGAMMGRQILGAIPVERRVLLFAALDVAGHPQLEGRTVVESFRPGAWRVIALDTASPAQRLPDLSSTPGEAA
;
A
#
# COMPACT_ATOMS: atom_id res chain seq x y z
N MET A 1 -25.14 -24.02 9.09
CA MET A 1 -23.86 -23.53 8.55
C MET A 1 -23.12 -22.89 9.71
N CYS A 2 -22.19 -23.62 10.32
CA CYS A 2 -21.40 -23.12 11.45
C CYS A 2 -20.08 -22.61 10.87
N THR A 3 -19.71 -21.39 11.24
CA THR A 3 -18.43 -20.77 10.89
C THR A 3 -17.30 -21.70 11.31
N LEU A 4 -16.61 -22.32 10.34
CA LEU A 4 -15.58 -23.31 10.61
C LEU A 4 -14.18 -22.69 10.44
N ALA A 5 -13.51 -22.56 11.59
CA ALA A 5 -12.08 -22.41 11.84
C ALA A 5 -11.33 -21.11 11.43
N LEU A 6 -10.74 -20.48 12.45
CA LEU A 6 -9.53 -19.65 12.35
C LEU A 6 -8.33 -20.52 12.74
N LEU A 7 -7.25 -20.50 11.95
CA LEU A 7 -5.93 -20.93 12.42
C LEU A 7 -5.53 -20.02 13.58
N SER A 8 -5.30 -20.60 14.76
CA SER A 8 -4.73 -19.85 15.90
C SER A 8 -3.49 -19.11 15.41
N ALA A 9 -3.44 -17.81 15.71
CA ALA A 9 -2.34 -16.95 15.28
C ALA A 9 -1.00 -17.35 15.93
N THR A 10 -0.99 -18.25 16.90
CA THR A 10 0.21 -18.61 17.65
C THR A 10 0.29 -20.11 17.88
N ALA A 11 1.41 -20.73 17.50
CA ALA A 11 1.72 -22.13 17.82
C ALA A 11 1.84 -22.40 19.33
N ALA A 12 1.88 -21.35 20.16
CA ALA A 12 2.04 -21.44 21.62
C ALA A 12 0.72 -21.33 22.41
N ASP A 13 -0.40 -20.99 21.77
CA ASP A 13 -1.72 -20.99 22.42
C ASP A 13 -2.77 -21.66 21.52
N PRO A 14 -2.86 -23.00 21.56
CA PRO A 14 -3.86 -23.76 20.83
C PRO A 14 -5.27 -23.66 21.45
N ALA A 15 -5.42 -23.10 22.66
CA ALA A 15 -6.69 -22.95 23.37
C ALA A 15 -7.35 -21.58 23.15
N GLY A 16 -6.65 -20.61 22.55
CA GLY A 16 -7.23 -19.33 22.11
C GLY A 16 -7.63 -18.39 23.25
N SER A 17 -6.93 -18.47 24.38
CA SER A 17 -7.25 -17.68 25.57
C SER A 17 -6.86 -16.20 25.46
N GLU A 18 -5.90 -15.87 24.59
CA GLU A 18 -5.46 -14.48 24.33
C GLU A 18 -6.03 -13.93 23.01
N GLY A 19 -7.33 -13.66 23.00
CA GLY A 19 -8.04 -12.96 21.94
C GLY A 19 -9.32 -12.34 22.48
N SER A 20 -9.82 -11.28 21.87
CA SER A 20 -11.04 -10.55 22.27
C SER A 20 -12.35 -11.35 22.15
N ASP A 21 -12.30 -12.68 22.13
CA ASP A 21 -13.42 -13.55 21.79
C ASP A 21 -14.12 -14.09 23.04
N ARG A 22 -14.65 -13.21 23.89
CA ARG A 22 -15.71 -13.57 24.85
C ARG A 22 -17.08 -13.68 24.16
N SER A 23 -17.14 -14.28 22.98
CA SER A 23 -18.32 -14.34 22.13
C SER A 23 -19.17 -15.59 22.34
N GLY A 24 -19.34 -16.06 23.59
CA GLY A 24 -20.31 -17.11 23.97
C GLY A 24 -20.44 -18.31 23.02
N ASP A 25 -21.63 -18.91 22.96
CA ASP A 25 -21.95 -20.09 22.14
C ASP A 25 -22.02 -19.81 20.62
N GLN A 26 -21.67 -18.60 20.18
CA GLN A 26 -21.71 -18.15 18.77
C GLN A 26 -20.33 -17.75 18.23
N GLY A 27 -19.26 -18.00 19.00
CA GLY A 27 -17.88 -17.75 18.58
C GLY A 27 -17.30 -18.82 17.64
N PRO A 28 -16.21 -18.51 16.91
CA PRO A 28 -15.55 -19.47 16.04
C PRO A 28 -14.98 -20.65 16.86
N GLN A 29 -15.33 -21.89 16.50
CA GLN A 29 -14.75 -23.08 17.10
C GLN A 29 -13.35 -23.36 16.51
N LEU A 30 -12.39 -23.61 17.41
CA LEU A 30 -11.02 -24.00 17.04
C LEU A 30 -11.00 -25.44 16.50
N LEU A 31 -10.00 -25.75 15.68
CA LEU A 31 -9.78 -27.12 15.20
C LEU A 31 -9.45 -28.06 16.38
N PRO A 32 -9.90 -29.34 16.33
CA PRO A 32 -9.62 -30.32 17.37
C PRO A 32 -8.11 -30.54 17.53
N ASP A 33 -7.66 -30.72 18.77
CA ASP A 33 -6.26 -31.03 19.09
C ASP A 33 -5.90 -32.50 18.75
N ASP A 34 -4.60 -32.83 18.80
CA ASP A 34 -4.12 -34.16 18.42
C ASP A 34 -4.77 -35.29 19.22
N ARG A 35 -5.15 -35.02 20.47
CA ARG A 35 -5.85 -35.98 21.34
C ARG A 35 -7.31 -36.17 20.91
N ALA A 36 -8.02 -35.10 20.60
CA ALA A 36 -9.39 -35.14 20.09
C ALA A 36 -9.46 -35.81 18.71
N VAL A 37 -8.47 -35.59 17.84
CA VAL A 37 -8.35 -36.27 16.55
C VAL A 37 -8.09 -37.77 16.75
N ALA A 38 -7.21 -38.15 17.69
CA ALA A 38 -6.93 -39.55 17.98
C ALA A 38 -8.10 -40.30 18.63
N ALA A 39 -8.95 -39.60 19.39
CA ALA A 39 -10.14 -40.17 20.02
C ALA A 39 -11.36 -40.21 19.07
N ALA A 40 -11.34 -39.50 17.95
CA ALA A 40 -12.44 -39.46 17.00
C ALA A 40 -12.54 -40.78 16.22
N THR A 41 -13.61 -41.53 16.44
CA THR A 41 -13.85 -42.85 15.81
C THR A 41 -14.64 -42.77 14.49
N GLY A 42 -15.05 -41.58 14.05
CA GLY A 42 -15.84 -41.35 12.85
C GLY A 42 -15.08 -40.59 11.74
N ARG A 43 -15.49 -40.77 10.47
CA ARG A 43 -15.00 -39.98 9.33
C ARG A 43 -15.76 -38.66 9.25
N GLY A 44 -15.08 -37.54 9.52
CA GLY A 44 -15.61 -36.19 9.32
C GLY A 44 -15.02 -35.53 8.08
N ILE A 45 -15.81 -34.73 7.37
CA ILE A 45 -15.34 -33.86 6.28
C ILE A 45 -15.07 -32.48 6.90
N VAL A 46 -13.84 -31.99 6.77
CA VAL A 46 -13.47 -30.62 7.15
C VAL A 46 -13.44 -29.80 5.86
N ALA A 47 -14.44 -28.96 5.66
CA ALA A 47 -14.48 -28.00 4.56
C ALA A 47 -13.94 -26.65 5.06
N LEU A 48 -12.97 -26.09 4.34
CA LEU A 48 -12.45 -24.75 4.57
C LEU A 48 -13.22 -23.77 3.69
N GLU A 49 -13.96 -22.86 4.31
CA GLU A 49 -14.68 -21.79 3.61
C GLU A 49 -14.13 -20.42 4.07
N ALA A 50 -13.69 -19.60 3.13
CA ALA A 50 -13.17 -18.28 3.42
C ALA A 50 -14.33 -17.30 3.68
N MET A 51 -14.71 -17.13 4.95
CA MET A 51 -15.76 -16.17 5.31
C MET A 51 -15.21 -14.74 5.40
N THR A 52 -15.87 -13.80 4.73
CA THR A 52 -15.55 -12.37 4.76
C THR A 52 -16.49 -11.66 5.73
N HIS A 53 -15.92 -11.08 6.79
CA HIS A 53 -16.67 -10.42 7.84
C HIS A 53 -17.25 -9.06 7.37
N VAL A 54 -18.51 -8.78 7.73
CA VAL A 54 -19.20 -7.51 7.50
C VAL A 54 -19.49 -6.91 8.89
N GLY A 55 -18.75 -5.86 9.25
CA GLY A 55 -18.94 -5.14 10.52
C GLY A 55 -19.97 -4.00 10.39
N PRO A 56 -20.52 -3.49 11.51
CA PRO A 56 -21.55 -2.46 11.47
C PRO A 56 -20.96 -1.06 11.18
N ALA A 57 -21.76 -0.26 10.46
CA ALA A 57 -21.40 1.05 9.94
C ALA A 57 -21.20 2.13 11.03
N VAL A 58 -20.18 2.99 10.85
CA VAL A 58 -19.97 4.20 11.65
C VAL A 58 -20.46 5.43 10.85
N PRO A 59 -21.26 6.35 11.44
CA PRO A 59 -21.80 7.50 10.71
C PRO A 59 -20.72 8.55 10.42
N GLY A 60 -20.57 8.92 9.14
CA GLY A 60 -19.64 9.96 8.69
C GLY A 60 -20.22 11.37 8.88
N ARG A 61 -19.52 12.22 9.65
CA ARG A 61 -19.90 13.62 9.87
C ARG A 61 -19.01 14.60 9.07
N ARG A 62 -19.61 15.71 8.63
CA ARG A 62 -19.06 16.68 7.64
C ARG A 62 -18.08 17.70 8.25
N LEU A 63 -16.97 17.88 7.50
CA LEU A 63 -16.23 19.08 7.07
C LEU A 63 -16.05 20.29 8.02
N ALA A 64 -14.80 20.79 8.11
CA ALA A 64 -14.30 21.96 7.36
C ALA A 64 -12.95 22.46 7.93
N ALA A 65 -12.03 22.91 7.07
CA ALA A 65 -11.17 24.09 7.27
C ALA A 65 -10.19 24.25 6.09
N ALA A 66 -10.07 25.47 5.59
CA ALA A 66 -9.16 25.90 4.53
C ALA A 66 -7.69 25.89 4.99
N LEU A 67 -6.76 25.66 4.05
CA LEU A 67 -5.32 25.56 4.29
C LEU A 67 -4.55 26.78 3.74
N PRO A 68 -3.41 27.15 4.35
CA PRO A 68 -2.56 28.27 3.93
C PRO A 68 -1.60 27.89 2.78
N VAL A 69 -1.43 28.82 1.85
CA VAL A 69 -0.72 28.68 0.55
C VAL A 69 0.79 28.39 0.68
N ALA A 70 1.39 28.65 1.84
CA ALA A 70 2.85 28.57 2.04
C ALA A 70 3.43 27.14 2.04
N SER A 71 2.60 26.10 2.21
CA SER A 71 3.06 24.70 2.21
C SER A 71 3.24 24.11 0.80
N LEU A 72 3.04 24.91 -0.25
CA LEU A 72 3.02 24.44 -1.64
C LEU A 72 4.36 24.60 -2.38
N PHE A 73 5.36 25.26 -1.78
CA PHE A 73 6.61 25.60 -2.49
C PHE A 73 7.85 24.96 -1.83
N SER A 74 8.57 24.15 -2.59
CA SER A 74 9.81 23.49 -2.15
C SER A 74 10.95 24.49 -1.91
N ARG A 75 11.91 24.14 -1.05
CA ARG A 75 13.06 25.00 -0.69
C ARG A 75 13.90 25.40 -1.92
N ARG A 76 14.02 24.51 -2.91
CA ARG A 76 14.76 24.77 -4.16
C ARG A 76 14.01 25.76 -5.07
N LEU A 77 12.69 25.61 -5.19
CA LEU A 77 11.84 26.51 -5.97
C LEU A 77 11.81 27.93 -5.36
N ARG A 78 11.86 28.04 -4.03
CA ARG A 78 11.95 29.34 -3.33
C ARG A 78 13.21 30.14 -3.67
N TRP A 79 14.37 29.48 -3.78
CA TRP A 79 15.63 30.16 -4.13
C TRP A 79 15.66 30.55 -5.61
N SER A 80 15.11 29.72 -6.49
CA SER A 80 14.96 30.07 -7.92
C SER A 80 14.03 31.27 -8.12
N LEU A 81 12.88 31.29 -7.44
CA LEU A 81 11.94 32.41 -7.48
C LEU A 81 12.56 33.70 -6.92
N ALA A 82 13.33 33.60 -5.82
CA ALA A 82 14.03 34.73 -5.23
C ALA A 82 15.10 35.30 -6.18
N GLY A 83 15.84 34.44 -6.90
CA GLY A 83 16.82 34.86 -7.91
C GLY A 83 16.17 35.59 -9.09
N ILE A 84 15.02 35.11 -9.55
CA ILE A 84 14.22 35.77 -10.60
C ILE A 84 13.75 37.14 -10.14
N VAL A 85 13.16 37.23 -8.95
CA VAL A 85 12.70 38.51 -8.40
C VAL A 85 13.88 39.48 -8.26
N ALA A 86 15.04 39.03 -7.79
CA ALA A 86 16.23 39.88 -7.69
C ALA A 86 16.71 40.39 -9.06
N ALA A 87 16.70 39.55 -10.10
CA ALA A 87 17.10 39.94 -11.46
C ALA A 87 16.12 40.96 -12.08
N VAL A 88 14.81 40.75 -11.94
CA VAL A 88 13.77 41.68 -12.41
C VAL A 88 13.89 43.01 -11.68
N THR A 89 14.10 42.98 -10.36
CA THR A 89 14.24 44.20 -9.55
C THR A 89 15.53 44.96 -9.92
N GLY A 90 16.64 44.24 -10.12
CA GLY A 90 17.90 44.83 -10.55
C GLY A 90 17.81 45.51 -11.92
N LEU A 91 17.06 44.91 -12.86
CA LEU A 91 16.86 45.49 -14.19
C LEU A 91 15.94 46.72 -14.15
N ALA A 92 14.89 46.70 -13.33
CA ALA A 92 14.02 47.85 -13.10
C ALA A 92 14.77 49.03 -12.45
N VAL A 93 15.67 48.75 -11.49
CA VAL A 93 16.53 49.75 -10.86
C VAL A 93 17.57 50.29 -11.85
N ALA A 94 18.18 49.44 -12.67
CA ALA A 94 19.10 49.87 -13.71
C ALA A 94 18.40 50.78 -14.73
N SER A 95 17.20 50.41 -15.18
CA SER A 95 16.38 51.25 -16.06
C SER A 95 15.99 52.57 -15.40
N TRP A 96 15.70 52.58 -14.10
CA TRP A 96 15.41 53.82 -13.37
C TRP A 96 16.62 54.76 -13.34
N LEU A 97 17.80 54.23 -13.04
CA LEU A 97 19.04 55.01 -12.94
C LEU A 97 19.54 55.54 -14.29
N THR A 98 19.31 54.81 -15.39
CA THR A 98 19.76 55.22 -16.73
C THR A 98 18.79 56.17 -17.41
N THR A 99 17.47 55.99 -17.21
CA THR A 99 16.46 56.75 -17.96
C THR A 99 15.96 57.99 -17.20
N GLY A 100 16.17 58.06 -15.88
CA GLY A 100 15.76 59.22 -15.06
C GLY A 100 14.24 59.35 -14.87
N ASP A 101 13.47 58.37 -15.35
CA ASP A 101 12.01 58.34 -15.25
C ASP A 101 11.52 58.06 -13.83
N HIS A 102 10.22 58.27 -13.59
CA HIS A 102 9.58 57.86 -12.35
C HIS A 102 9.75 56.33 -12.15
N PRO A 103 10.07 55.82 -10.95
CA PRO A 103 10.39 54.41 -10.72
C PRO A 103 9.26 53.45 -11.12
N LEU A 104 8.00 53.86 -11.00
CA LEU A 104 6.85 53.07 -11.48
C LEU A 104 6.82 52.92 -13.01
N HIS A 105 7.24 53.94 -13.74
CA HIS A 105 7.29 53.91 -15.20
C HIS A 105 8.43 52.99 -15.69
N ALA A 106 9.60 53.09 -15.05
CA ALA A 106 10.73 52.19 -15.32
C ALA A 106 10.36 50.72 -15.04
N ALA A 107 9.64 50.44 -13.95
CA ALA A 107 9.14 49.11 -13.63
C ALA A 107 8.12 48.59 -14.66
N TYR A 108 7.20 49.46 -15.11
CA TYR A 108 6.21 49.14 -16.13
C TYR A 108 6.86 48.76 -17.47
N ILE A 109 7.80 49.58 -17.97
CA ILE A 109 8.47 49.28 -19.23
C ILE A 109 9.36 48.03 -19.13
N THR A 110 10.10 47.87 -18.03
CA THR A 110 10.92 46.67 -17.79
C THR A 110 10.07 45.39 -17.84
N LEU A 111 8.85 45.42 -17.30
CA LEU A 111 7.92 44.29 -17.35
C LEU A 111 7.47 44.01 -18.80
N LEU A 112 7.16 45.05 -19.58
CA LEU A 112 6.81 44.89 -21.00
C LEU A 112 7.98 44.35 -21.84
N ASP A 113 9.21 44.74 -21.53
CA ASP A 113 10.43 44.23 -22.21
C ASP A 113 10.70 42.76 -21.85
N ILE A 114 10.52 42.37 -20.58
CA ILE A 114 10.66 40.98 -20.13
C ILE A 114 9.64 40.06 -20.83
N PHE A 115 8.41 40.53 -21.07
CA PHE A 115 7.41 39.75 -21.79
C PHE A 115 7.49 39.89 -23.32
N ALA A 116 8.46 40.64 -23.84
CA ALA A 116 8.60 40.97 -25.27
C ALA A 116 7.32 41.58 -25.88
N ILE A 117 6.56 42.35 -25.09
CA ILE A 117 5.34 43.05 -25.51
C ILE A 117 5.66 44.48 -25.98
N ASN A 118 6.74 45.06 -25.47
CA ASN A 118 7.10 46.45 -25.74
C ASN A 118 7.55 46.68 -27.20
N HIS A 119 7.49 47.94 -27.65
CA HIS A 119 8.03 48.32 -28.95
C HIS A 119 9.58 48.34 -28.95
N PRO A 120 10.23 48.02 -30.08
CA PRO A 120 11.69 48.07 -30.19
C PRO A 120 12.22 49.51 -30.05
N ALA A 121 13.22 49.71 -29.19
CA ALA A 121 13.82 51.00 -28.88
C ALA A 121 14.79 51.48 -29.98
N LEU A 122 14.31 51.59 -31.22
CA LEU A 122 15.14 51.88 -32.41
C LEU A 122 15.79 53.27 -32.37
N GLU A 123 15.07 54.26 -31.84
CA GLU A 123 15.50 55.67 -31.78
C GLU A 123 16.06 56.08 -30.41
N GLU A 124 16.16 55.16 -29.46
CA GLU A 124 16.64 55.46 -28.10
C GLU A 124 18.17 55.36 -27.97
N ALA A 125 18.66 55.87 -26.84
CA ALA A 125 20.06 55.81 -26.43
C ALA A 125 20.59 54.35 -26.42
N PRO A 126 21.89 54.14 -26.70
CA PRO A 126 22.49 52.80 -26.73
C PRO A 126 22.29 52.04 -25.41
N GLU A 127 22.26 52.74 -24.28
CA GLU A 127 21.99 52.18 -22.95
C GLU A 127 20.59 51.57 -22.83
N ARG A 128 19.57 52.17 -23.48
CA ARG A 128 18.24 51.58 -23.52
C ARG A 128 18.22 50.30 -24.35
N LYS A 129 18.88 50.34 -25.50
CA LYS A 129 18.94 49.19 -26.43
C LYS A 129 19.57 47.98 -25.74
N THR A 130 20.65 48.18 -24.98
CA THR A 130 21.29 47.10 -24.22
C THR A 130 20.38 46.60 -23.09
N LEU A 131 19.69 47.47 -22.36
CA LEU A 131 18.73 47.08 -21.33
C LEU A 131 17.55 46.28 -21.89
N GLN A 132 16.99 46.67 -23.04
CA GLN A 132 15.89 45.97 -23.68
C GLN A 132 16.31 44.57 -24.17
N ILE A 133 17.51 44.44 -24.75
CA ILE A 133 18.04 43.13 -25.15
C ILE A 133 18.25 42.24 -23.91
N LEU A 134 18.83 42.78 -22.84
CA LEU A 134 19.05 42.04 -21.59
C LEU A 134 17.73 41.62 -20.95
N ALA A 135 16.71 42.48 -20.97
CA ALA A 135 15.35 42.19 -20.53
C ALA A 135 14.71 41.07 -21.35
N GLY A 136 14.85 41.11 -22.68
CA GLY A 136 14.34 40.07 -23.57
C GLY A 136 15.01 38.71 -23.34
N PHE A 137 16.33 38.66 -23.15
CA PHE A 137 17.03 37.43 -22.78
C PHE A 137 16.59 36.90 -21.42
N LEU A 138 16.42 37.77 -20.43
CA LEU A 138 15.90 37.40 -19.12
C LEU A 138 14.47 36.85 -19.23
N GLY A 139 13.63 37.47 -20.04
CA GLY A 139 12.29 37.01 -20.39
C GLY A 139 12.26 35.63 -21.03
N LEU A 140 13.14 35.39 -22.01
CA LEU A 140 13.28 34.11 -22.70
C LEU A 140 13.70 32.98 -21.76
N LEU A 141 14.58 33.26 -20.79
CA LEU A 141 14.97 32.31 -19.75
C LEU A 141 13.88 32.11 -18.69
N LEU A 142 13.12 33.16 -18.39
CA LEU A 142 12.07 33.16 -17.37
C LEU A 142 10.79 32.46 -17.84
N LEU A 143 10.40 32.63 -19.10
CA LEU A 143 9.11 32.16 -19.61
C LEU A 143 8.94 30.64 -19.48
N PRO A 144 9.91 29.77 -19.84
CA PRO A 144 9.79 28.33 -19.63
C PRO A 144 9.66 27.95 -18.14
N VAL A 145 10.39 28.65 -17.26
CA VAL A 145 10.33 28.42 -15.80
C VAL A 145 8.96 28.83 -15.26
N LEU A 146 8.42 29.96 -15.72
CA LEU A 146 7.10 30.44 -15.31
C LEU A 146 5.97 29.54 -15.83
N VAL A 147 6.08 29.06 -17.07
CA VAL A 147 5.15 28.06 -17.64
C VAL A 147 5.25 26.73 -16.88
N ALA A 148 6.46 26.24 -16.59
CA ALA A 148 6.66 25.03 -15.80
C ALA A 148 6.07 25.19 -14.39
N ALA A 149 6.33 26.31 -13.71
CA ALA A 149 5.75 26.61 -12.40
C ALA A 149 4.22 26.76 -12.44
N ALA A 150 3.66 27.30 -13.53
CA ALA A 150 2.21 27.37 -13.73
C ALA A 150 1.60 25.98 -13.96
N LEU A 151 2.24 25.13 -14.76
CA LEU A 151 1.81 23.75 -15.01
C LEU A 151 1.94 22.87 -13.76
N GLU A 152 3.07 22.95 -13.05
CA GLU A 152 3.28 22.31 -11.75
C GLU A 152 2.30 22.86 -10.72
N GLY A 153 2.08 24.17 -10.68
CA GLY A 153 1.09 24.81 -9.82
C GLY A 153 -0.31 24.30 -10.10
N LEU A 154 -0.72 24.18 -11.37
CA LEU A 154 -2.04 23.65 -11.75
C LEU A 154 -2.17 22.15 -11.44
N GLY A 155 -1.10 21.36 -11.66
CA GLY A 155 -1.04 19.94 -11.32
C GLY A 155 -1.08 19.68 -9.82
N ALA A 156 -0.24 20.38 -9.05
CA ALA A 156 -0.20 20.34 -7.60
C ALA A 156 -1.50 20.88 -6.99
N PHE A 157 -2.13 21.92 -7.58
CA PHE A 157 -3.44 22.42 -7.13
C PHE A 157 -4.54 21.38 -7.36
N ARG A 158 -4.50 20.59 -8.45
CA ARG A 158 -5.44 19.47 -8.67
C ARG A 158 -5.17 18.26 -7.78
N SER A 159 -3.92 18.02 -7.37
CA SER A 159 -3.54 16.86 -6.56
C SER A 159 -3.61 17.11 -5.05
N ALA A 160 -3.22 18.30 -4.58
CA ALA A 160 -3.19 18.64 -3.15
C ALA A 160 -4.54 19.12 -2.59
N THR A 161 -5.40 19.77 -3.39
CA THR A 161 -6.73 20.20 -2.89
C THR A 161 -7.79 19.08 -2.91
N ALA A 162 -7.51 17.97 -3.60
CA ALA A 162 -8.45 16.86 -3.72
C ALA A 162 -8.25 15.74 -2.69
N LEU A 163 -7.07 15.65 -2.07
CA LEU A 163 -6.78 14.63 -1.07
C LEU A 163 -7.17 15.15 0.31
N ARG A 164 -7.98 14.35 1.00
CA ARG A 164 -8.52 14.74 2.32
C ARG A 164 -7.45 14.48 3.37
N ARG A 165 -7.22 15.42 4.27
CA ARG A 165 -6.44 15.13 5.48
C ARG A 165 -7.30 14.32 6.47
N PRO A 166 -6.69 13.46 7.30
CA PRO A 166 -7.43 12.69 8.29
C PRO A 166 -8.08 13.63 9.34
N PRO A 167 -9.34 13.39 9.73
CA PRO A 167 -10.02 14.18 10.76
C PRO A 167 -9.29 14.17 12.10
N ARG A 168 -9.38 15.26 12.88
CA ARG A 168 -8.70 15.38 14.19
C ARG A 168 -9.13 14.31 15.21
N GLY A 169 -10.39 13.86 15.13
CA GLY A 169 -10.98 12.86 16.02
C GLY A 169 -10.89 11.42 15.51
N LEU A 170 -10.20 11.16 14.40
CA LEU A 170 -10.14 9.81 13.83
C LEU A 170 -9.36 8.86 14.75
N SER A 171 -9.94 7.68 15.01
CA SER A 171 -9.37 6.60 15.80
C SER A 171 -9.86 5.25 15.31
N GLY A 172 -9.14 4.19 15.65
CA GLY A 172 -9.52 2.82 15.26
C GLY A 172 -9.37 2.54 13.77
N HIS A 173 -8.72 3.45 13.03
CA HIS A 173 -8.47 3.29 11.60
C HIS A 173 -7.22 2.48 11.32
N VAL A 174 -7.11 2.00 10.09
CA VAL A 174 -5.90 1.41 9.53
C VAL A 174 -5.06 2.51 8.90
N VAL A 175 -3.76 2.55 9.20
CA VAL A 175 -2.81 3.34 8.42
C VAL A 175 -2.23 2.44 7.34
N LEU A 176 -2.39 2.83 6.08
CA LEU A 176 -1.92 2.08 4.91
C LEU A 176 -0.80 2.85 4.22
N LEU A 177 0.42 2.33 4.26
CA LEU A 177 1.58 2.93 3.61
C LEU A 177 1.76 2.33 2.21
N GLY A 178 1.88 3.21 1.22
CA GLY A 178 2.02 2.84 -0.19
C GLY A 178 0.67 2.59 -0.86
N LEU A 179 0.41 3.34 -1.92
CA LEU A 179 -0.72 3.27 -2.84
C LEU A 179 -0.28 2.80 -4.24
N GLY A 180 0.77 1.98 -4.29
CA GLY A 180 1.19 1.24 -5.48
C GLY A 180 0.22 0.11 -5.85
N LYS A 181 0.70 -0.88 -6.62
CA LYS A 181 -0.10 -2.00 -7.15
C LYS A 181 -0.85 -2.78 -6.06
N ILE A 182 -0.15 -3.18 -5.00
CA ILE A 182 -0.70 -3.98 -3.89
C ILE A 182 -1.54 -3.10 -2.96
N GLY A 183 -0.98 -1.96 -2.54
CA GLY A 183 -1.66 -1.01 -1.66
C GLY A 183 -3.02 -0.56 -2.20
N ALA A 184 -3.13 -0.27 -3.50
CA ALA A 184 -4.42 0.09 -4.11
C ALA A 184 -5.46 -1.03 -4.02
N ARG A 185 -5.07 -2.30 -4.21
CA ARG A 185 -5.98 -3.46 -4.08
C ARG A 185 -6.40 -3.70 -2.64
N VAL A 186 -5.44 -3.60 -1.72
CA VAL A 186 -5.72 -3.69 -0.28
C VAL A 186 -6.66 -2.56 0.16
N LEU A 187 -6.46 -1.35 -0.37
CA LEU A 187 -7.36 -0.22 -0.11
C LEU A 187 -8.80 -0.54 -0.54
N VAL A 188 -9.02 -1.03 -1.76
CA VAL A 188 -10.36 -1.44 -2.22
C VAL A 188 -10.95 -2.43 -1.22
N ARG A 189 -10.20 -3.44 -0.84
CA ARG A 189 -10.70 -4.49 0.06
C ARG A 189 -11.04 -3.96 1.46
N LEU A 190 -10.19 -3.10 2.03
CA LEU A 190 -10.46 -2.46 3.31
C LEU A 190 -11.73 -1.59 3.24
N ARG A 191 -11.97 -0.92 2.11
CA ARG A 191 -13.18 -0.11 1.91
C ARG A 191 -14.44 -0.95 1.72
N GLU A 192 -14.36 -2.08 1.02
CA GLU A 192 -15.45 -3.06 0.92
C GLU A 192 -15.83 -3.64 2.29
N LEU A 193 -14.84 -3.82 3.17
CA LEU A 193 -15.02 -4.24 4.56
C LEU A 193 -15.42 -3.09 5.51
N GLU A 194 -15.67 -1.90 4.96
CA GLU A 194 -16.00 -0.67 5.70
C GLU A 194 -14.96 -0.23 6.74
N ILE A 195 -13.73 -0.72 6.65
CA ILE A 195 -12.67 -0.38 7.59
C ILE A 195 -12.22 1.08 7.33
N PRO A 196 -12.21 1.95 8.35
CA PRO A 196 -11.66 3.30 8.23
C PRO A 196 -10.17 3.21 7.92
N VAL A 197 -9.71 3.95 6.91
CA VAL A 197 -8.32 3.88 6.46
C VAL A 197 -7.79 5.28 6.19
N VAL A 198 -6.52 5.49 6.54
CA VAL A 198 -5.74 6.67 6.18
C VAL A 198 -4.54 6.17 5.40
N CYS A 199 -4.38 6.66 4.18
CA CYS A 199 -3.27 6.26 3.34
C CYS A 199 -2.10 7.23 3.48
N VAL A 200 -0.89 6.72 3.34
CA VAL A 200 0.33 7.51 3.22
C VAL A 200 1.03 7.10 1.93
N GLU A 201 1.43 8.07 1.13
CA GLU A 201 2.10 7.84 -0.14
C GLU A 201 3.11 8.96 -0.40
N SER A 202 4.31 8.61 -0.82
CA SER A 202 5.36 9.58 -1.15
C SER A 202 5.32 10.02 -2.61
N ASP A 203 4.89 9.13 -3.52
CA ASP A 203 4.77 9.43 -4.94
C ASP A 203 3.43 10.15 -5.25
N PRO A 204 3.45 11.44 -5.62
CA PRO A 204 2.24 12.21 -5.94
C PRO A 204 1.51 11.73 -7.20
N GLU A 205 2.15 10.89 -8.02
CA GLU A 205 1.58 10.30 -9.23
C GLU A 205 1.25 8.80 -9.05
N ALA A 206 1.30 8.30 -7.81
CA ALA A 206 0.98 6.91 -7.51
C ALA A 206 -0.41 6.53 -8.02
N ARG A 207 -0.48 5.40 -8.73
CA ARG A 207 -1.72 4.87 -9.35
C ARG A 207 -2.92 4.81 -8.39
N GLY A 208 -2.69 4.50 -7.12
CA GLY A 208 -3.75 4.38 -6.12
C GLY A 208 -4.32 5.71 -5.62
N LEU A 209 -3.70 6.86 -5.93
CA LEU A 209 -4.19 8.18 -5.47
C LEU A 209 -5.52 8.56 -6.11
N ALA A 210 -5.69 8.30 -7.40
CA ALA A 210 -6.97 8.54 -8.08
C ALA A 210 -8.10 7.70 -7.47
N LEU A 211 -7.78 6.46 -7.09
CA LEU A 211 -8.71 5.54 -6.43
C LEU A 211 -9.06 6.03 -5.01
N ALA A 212 -8.07 6.39 -4.19
CA ALA A 212 -8.28 6.94 -2.86
C ALA A 212 -9.16 8.20 -2.89
N ARG A 213 -8.92 9.08 -3.88
CA ARG A 213 -9.72 10.29 -4.13
C ARG A 213 -11.18 9.96 -4.46
N ARG A 214 -11.43 9.02 -5.39
CA ARG A 214 -12.79 8.57 -5.75
C ARG A 214 -13.54 8.00 -4.56
N MET A 215 -12.87 7.24 -3.71
CA MET A 215 -13.45 6.66 -2.48
C MET A 215 -13.46 7.63 -1.29
N ARG A 216 -13.01 8.88 -1.47
CA ARG A 216 -12.94 9.94 -0.44
C ARG A 216 -12.12 9.54 0.80
N VAL A 217 -11.11 8.70 0.59
CA VAL A 217 -10.19 8.23 1.63
C VAL A 217 -9.17 9.32 1.95
N PRO A 218 -8.89 9.61 3.24
CA PRO A 218 -7.82 10.52 3.59
C PRO A 218 -6.44 10.02 3.16
N VAL A 219 -5.64 10.91 2.57
CA VAL A 219 -4.27 10.60 2.15
C VAL A 219 -3.32 11.67 2.67
N VAL A 220 -2.23 11.23 3.27
CA VAL A 220 -1.07 12.05 3.62
C VAL A 220 -0.02 11.84 2.54
N LEU A 221 0.33 12.91 1.82
CA LEU A 221 1.45 12.88 0.90
C LEU A 221 2.74 13.20 1.65
N GLY A 222 3.72 12.30 1.59
CA GLY A 222 5.00 12.44 2.28
C GLY A 222 5.75 11.12 2.38
N ASP A 223 7.06 11.20 2.57
CA ASP A 223 7.88 10.03 2.86
C ASP A 223 7.64 9.60 4.31
N VAL A 224 7.39 8.32 4.54
CA VAL A 224 7.11 7.78 5.88
C VAL A 224 8.33 7.81 6.81
N THR A 225 9.53 8.02 6.26
CA THR A 225 10.77 8.23 7.01
C THR A 225 10.92 9.67 7.51
N GLU A 226 10.16 10.61 6.95
CA GLU A 226 10.16 12.00 7.40
C GLU A 226 9.37 12.17 8.72
N GLU A 227 9.93 13.00 9.59
CA GLU A 227 9.31 13.33 10.88
C GLU A 227 7.92 13.95 10.69
N GLY A 228 6.94 13.50 11.46
CA GLY A 228 5.59 14.05 11.45
C GLY A 228 4.65 13.43 10.42
N VAL A 229 5.13 12.63 9.46
CA VAL A 229 4.27 12.03 8.41
C VAL A 229 3.34 10.97 9.00
N LEU A 230 3.85 10.08 9.87
CA LEU A 230 3.02 9.07 10.54
C LEU A 230 2.10 9.70 11.61
N GLU A 231 2.52 10.80 12.25
CA GLU A 231 1.70 11.62 13.15
C GLU A 231 0.53 12.26 12.40
N ALA A 232 0.81 12.81 11.22
CA ALA A 232 -0.20 13.37 10.33
C ALA A 232 -1.19 12.29 9.90
N ALA A 233 -0.75 11.04 9.72
CA ALA A 233 -1.60 9.87 9.50
C ALA A 233 -2.32 9.35 10.75
N ARG A 234 -2.14 10.00 11.91
CA ARG A 234 -2.74 9.68 13.20
C ARG A 234 -2.37 8.28 13.73
N ILE A 235 -1.12 7.86 13.52
CA ILE A 235 -0.65 6.52 13.91
C ILE A 235 -0.89 6.19 15.39
N HIS A 236 -0.78 7.17 16.29
CA HIS A 236 -1.04 7.04 17.73
C HIS A 236 -2.46 6.54 18.08
N ARG A 237 -3.44 6.71 17.19
CA ARG A 237 -4.84 6.25 17.37
C ARG A 237 -5.24 5.15 16.40
N ALA A 238 -4.32 4.71 15.53
CA ALA A 238 -4.59 3.71 14.51
C ALA A 238 -4.69 2.32 15.13
N HIS A 239 -5.66 1.50 14.71
CA HIS A 239 -5.80 0.12 15.15
C HIS A 239 -4.69 -0.78 14.59
N ALA A 240 -4.27 -0.53 13.35
CA ALA A 240 -3.20 -1.28 12.70
C ALA A 240 -2.43 -0.44 11.67
N LEU A 241 -1.19 -0.84 11.40
CA LEU A 241 -0.36 -0.34 10.32
C LEU A 241 -0.16 -1.43 9.27
N LEU A 242 -0.41 -1.09 8.00
CA LEU A 242 -0.07 -1.91 6.84
C LEU A 242 1.02 -1.21 6.04
N ALA A 243 2.25 -1.69 6.13
CA ALA A 243 3.40 -1.14 5.41
C ALA A 243 3.61 -1.90 4.09
N LEU A 244 3.07 -1.38 2.99
CA LEU A 244 2.99 -2.08 1.69
C LEU A 244 3.74 -1.35 0.57
N THR A 245 4.73 -0.52 0.92
CA THR A 245 5.58 0.14 -0.08
C THR A 245 6.42 -0.89 -0.84
N SER A 246 7.10 -0.46 -1.92
CA SER A 246 8.04 -1.30 -2.65
C SER A 246 9.40 -1.45 -1.98
N ALA A 247 9.69 -0.66 -0.94
CA ALA A 247 10.98 -0.65 -0.26
C ALA A 247 10.88 -1.34 1.12
N ASP A 248 11.59 -2.44 1.27
CA ASP A 248 11.59 -3.24 2.51
C ASP A 248 12.15 -2.46 3.70
N THR A 249 13.17 -1.64 3.47
CA THR A 249 13.78 -0.76 4.49
C THR A 249 12.77 0.26 4.99
N THR A 250 12.09 0.97 4.09
CA THR A 250 11.03 1.93 4.41
C THR A 250 9.88 1.28 5.19
N ASN A 251 9.49 0.04 4.84
CA ASN A 251 8.44 -0.68 5.57
C ASN A 251 8.88 -1.05 7.00
N LEU A 252 10.14 -1.46 7.18
CA LEU A 252 10.71 -1.79 8.49
C LEU A 252 10.88 -0.54 9.37
N GLU A 253 11.43 0.54 8.82
CA GLU A 253 11.60 1.82 9.52
C GLU A 253 10.26 2.35 10.01
N ALA A 254 9.25 2.37 9.14
CA ALA A 254 7.91 2.80 9.53
C ALA A 254 7.29 1.90 10.61
N ALA A 255 7.55 0.59 10.58
CA ALA A 255 7.09 -0.34 11.60
C ALA A 255 7.75 -0.10 12.97
N LEU A 256 9.07 0.13 12.98
CA LEU A 256 9.84 0.45 14.19
C LEU A 256 9.42 1.80 14.78
N TYR A 257 9.26 2.81 13.93
CA TYR A 257 8.78 4.12 14.35
C TYR A 257 7.37 4.05 14.94
N ALA A 258 6.45 3.39 14.25
CA ALA A 258 5.09 3.23 14.73
C ALA A 258 5.03 2.44 16.05
N ARG A 259 5.97 1.51 16.28
CA ARG A 259 6.13 0.79 17.54
C ARG A 259 6.63 1.70 18.67
N ALA A 260 7.55 2.62 18.38
CA ALA A 260 8.02 3.60 19.35
C ALA A 260 6.88 4.55 19.78
N VAL A 261 6.00 4.92 18.85
CA VAL A 261 4.83 5.76 19.13
C VAL A 261 3.70 4.98 19.82
N ARG A 262 3.45 3.74 19.38
CA ARG A 262 2.39 2.87 19.88
C ARG A 262 2.90 1.43 20.07
N PRO A 263 3.35 1.06 21.30
CA PRO A 263 3.99 -0.22 21.58
C PRO A 263 3.13 -1.46 21.30
N ASP A 264 1.80 -1.35 21.39
CA ASP A 264 0.82 -2.43 21.19
C ASP A 264 0.29 -2.52 19.74
N LEU A 265 0.67 -1.58 18.85
CA LEU A 265 0.09 -1.47 17.52
C LEU A 265 0.25 -2.77 16.69
N ARG A 266 -0.82 -3.23 16.07
CA ARG A 266 -0.71 -4.35 15.12
C ARG A 266 -0.03 -3.86 13.84
N VAL A 267 1.05 -4.52 13.42
CA VAL A 267 1.79 -4.17 12.21
C VAL A 267 1.81 -5.36 11.25
N VAL A 268 1.41 -5.12 10.00
CA VAL A 268 1.64 -6.04 8.89
C VAL A 268 2.52 -5.33 7.88
N MET A 269 3.67 -5.92 7.57
CA MET A 269 4.61 -5.33 6.62
C MET A 269 4.87 -6.28 5.46
N ARG A 270 5.07 -5.68 4.30
CA ARG A 270 5.55 -6.37 3.11
C ARG A 270 7.07 -6.42 3.15
N LEU A 271 7.62 -7.62 2.98
CA LEU A 271 9.05 -7.85 2.80
C LEU A 271 9.23 -8.82 1.64
N TYR A 272 10.08 -8.48 0.67
CA TYR A 272 10.31 -9.30 -0.52
C TYR A 272 11.19 -10.50 -0.22
N GLU A 273 12.30 -10.28 0.49
CA GLU A 273 13.29 -11.32 0.75
C GLU A 273 12.86 -12.18 1.95
N ASP A 274 12.74 -13.48 1.72
CA ASP A 274 12.09 -14.41 2.66
C ASP A 274 12.94 -14.63 3.92
N ASP A 275 14.26 -14.73 3.76
CA ASP A 275 15.22 -14.91 4.86
C ASP A 275 15.32 -13.64 5.71
N PHE A 276 15.42 -12.47 5.05
CA PHE A 276 15.40 -11.18 5.73
C PHE A 276 14.08 -10.99 6.51
N ALA A 277 12.95 -11.31 5.89
CA ALA A 277 11.64 -11.23 6.53
C ALA A 277 11.51 -12.13 7.75
N THR A 278 12.14 -13.30 7.74
CA THR A 278 12.19 -14.24 8.86
C THR A 278 13.04 -13.70 10.00
N ALA A 279 14.23 -13.19 9.70
CA ALA A 279 15.12 -12.59 10.69
C ALA A 279 14.43 -11.40 11.38
N VAL A 280 13.86 -10.48 10.60
CA VAL A 280 13.12 -9.32 11.12
C VAL A 280 11.96 -9.76 12.01
N TYR A 281 11.14 -10.72 11.56
CA TYR A 281 10.02 -11.22 12.35
C TYR A 281 10.46 -11.80 13.70
N ARG A 282 11.50 -12.64 13.72
CA ARG A 282 12.02 -13.25 14.95
C ARG A 282 12.54 -12.20 15.92
N THR A 283 13.33 -11.25 15.42
CA THR A 283 13.90 -10.16 16.24
C THR A 283 12.81 -9.28 16.82
N LEU A 284 11.84 -8.84 16.01
CA LEU A 284 10.74 -8.00 16.48
C LEU A 284 9.83 -8.74 17.46
N ARG A 285 9.59 -10.04 17.27
CA ARG A 285 8.81 -10.85 18.21
C ARG A 285 9.53 -11.02 19.56
N ALA A 286 10.84 -11.19 19.54
CA ALA A 286 11.65 -11.28 20.76
C ALA A 286 11.72 -9.93 21.49
N ALA A 287 11.90 -8.83 20.76
CA ALA A 287 11.98 -7.48 21.34
C ALA A 287 10.61 -6.95 21.81
N HIS A 288 9.52 -7.34 21.14
CA HIS A 288 8.16 -6.86 21.42
C HIS A 288 7.17 -8.03 21.45
N PRO A 289 7.19 -8.89 22.49
CA PRO A 289 6.35 -10.09 22.55
C PRO A 289 4.86 -9.80 22.60
N ALA A 290 4.45 -8.71 23.27
CA ALA A 290 3.05 -8.26 23.36
C ALA A 290 2.54 -7.62 22.07
N ALA A 291 3.44 -7.32 21.12
CA ALA A 291 3.07 -6.70 19.85
C ALA A 291 2.78 -7.74 18.77
N LEU A 292 1.68 -7.55 18.04
CA LEU A 292 1.34 -8.36 16.88
C LEU A 292 2.03 -7.79 15.63
N THR A 293 3.16 -8.39 15.26
CA THR A 293 3.91 -8.03 14.03
C THR A 293 3.91 -9.20 13.06
N ARG A 294 3.59 -8.95 11.79
CA ARG A 294 3.65 -9.96 10.72
C ARG A 294 4.39 -9.41 9.51
N SER A 295 5.34 -10.18 8.98
CA SER A 295 5.89 -9.95 7.65
C SER A 295 5.27 -10.92 6.66
N ARG A 296 5.04 -10.47 5.43
CA ARG A 296 4.55 -11.31 4.32
C ARG A 296 5.30 -10.98 3.03
N SER A 297 5.72 -12.01 2.31
CA SER A 297 6.22 -11.90 0.94
C SER A 297 5.10 -12.09 -0.06
N VAL A 298 4.97 -11.15 -0.99
CA VAL A 298 3.94 -11.20 -2.04
C VAL A 298 4.18 -12.38 -2.96
N THR A 299 5.45 -12.65 -3.31
CA THR A 299 5.83 -13.80 -4.13
C THR A 299 5.47 -15.11 -3.42
N HIS A 300 5.76 -15.20 -2.11
CA HIS A 300 5.42 -16.37 -1.32
C HIS A 300 3.90 -16.61 -1.24
N LEU A 301 3.12 -15.55 -1.04
CA LEU A 301 1.66 -15.63 -1.01
C LEU A 301 1.05 -15.98 -2.37
N ALA A 302 1.70 -15.61 -3.47
CA ALA A 302 1.21 -15.88 -4.82
C ALA A 302 1.64 -17.25 -5.35
N ALA A 303 2.76 -17.82 -4.86
CA ALA A 303 3.31 -19.08 -5.32
C ALA A 303 2.30 -20.24 -5.39
N PRO A 304 1.40 -20.45 -4.40
CA PRO A 304 0.36 -21.48 -4.49
C PRO A 304 -0.56 -21.32 -5.71
N ALA A 305 -0.97 -20.09 -6.01
CA ALA A 305 -1.85 -19.81 -7.14
C ALA A 305 -1.15 -20.03 -8.48
N PHE A 306 0.13 -19.64 -8.59
CA PHE A 306 0.94 -19.89 -9.78
C PHE A 306 1.22 -21.39 -9.97
N ALA A 307 1.58 -22.10 -8.91
CA ALA A 307 1.82 -23.54 -8.94
C ALA A 307 0.55 -24.30 -9.37
N GLY A 308 -0.61 -23.93 -8.81
CA GLY A 308 -1.90 -24.46 -9.24
C GLY A 308 -2.20 -24.18 -10.71
N ALA A 309 -1.99 -22.94 -11.17
CA ALA A 309 -2.25 -22.56 -12.57
C ALA A 309 -1.32 -23.26 -13.57
N MET A 310 -0.05 -23.51 -13.23
CA MET A 310 0.93 -24.14 -14.12
C MET A 310 0.75 -25.66 -14.28
N MET A 311 0.26 -26.35 -13.24
CA MET A 311 0.22 -27.82 -13.22
C MET A 311 -1.13 -28.42 -13.67
N GLY A 312 -2.06 -27.57 -14.14
CA GLY A 312 -3.31 -28.01 -14.76
C GLY A 312 -4.24 -28.76 -13.81
N ARG A 313 -5.10 -29.62 -14.37
CA ARG A 313 -6.22 -30.30 -13.68
C ARG A 313 -5.83 -31.29 -12.58
N GLN A 314 -4.55 -31.57 -12.37
CA GLN A 314 -4.08 -32.55 -11.39
C GLN A 314 -3.87 -31.97 -9.99
N ILE A 315 -3.84 -30.64 -9.82
CA ILE A 315 -3.72 -30.00 -8.51
C ILE A 315 -5.09 -29.49 -8.07
N LEU A 316 -5.64 -30.14 -7.04
CA LEU A 316 -6.90 -29.77 -6.38
C LEU A 316 -6.78 -28.47 -5.58
N GLY A 317 -5.56 -28.13 -5.15
CA GLY A 317 -5.29 -26.89 -4.44
C GLY A 317 -3.87 -26.81 -3.89
N ALA A 318 -3.54 -25.66 -3.32
CA ALA A 318 -2.25 -25.42 -2.69
C ALA A 318 -2.46 -24.65 -1.39
N ILE A 319 -1.93 -25.17 -0.29
CA ILE A 319 -2.07 -24.56 1.04
C ILE A 319 -0.72 -24.02 1.47
N PRO A 320 -0.60 -22.69 1.71
CA PRO A 320 0.58 -22.14 2.34
C PRO A 320 0.57 -22.49 3.84
N VAL A 321 1.54 -23.26 4.29
CA VAL A 321 1.79 -23.58 5.70
C VAL A 321 3.07 -22.90 6.12
N GLU A 322 2.95 -21.88 6.96
CA GLU A 322 4.04 -20.99 7.37
C GLU A 322 4.80 -20.35 6.20
N ARG A 323 5.94 -20.95 5.84
CA ARG A 323 6.84 -20.56 4.74
C ARG A 323 7.05 -21.69 3.73
N ARG A 324 6.13 -22.66 3.67
CA ARG A 324 6.13 -23.75 2.69
C ARG A 324 4.77 -23.81 2.01
N VAL A 325 4.75 -24.29 0.77
CA VAL A 325 3.50 -24.53 0.04
C VAL A 325 3.31 -26.04 -0.05
N LEU A 326 2.21 -26.53 0.52
CA LEU A 326 1.78 -27.91 0.37
C LEU A 326 0.82 -27.99 -0.81
N LEU A 327 1.09 -28.90 -1.74
CA LEU A 327 0.24 -29.14 -2.91
C LEU A 327 -0.69 -30.32 -2.63
N PHE A 328 -1.95 -30.16 -2.98
CA PHE A 328 -2.96 -31.21 -2.95
C PHE A 328 -3.21 -31.61 -4.40
N ALA A 329 -2.79 -32.82 -4.75
CA ALA A 329 -2.89 -33.32 -6.12
C ALA A 329 -3.65 -34.63 -6.17
N ALA A 330 -4.44 -34.80 -7.23
CA ALA A 330 -5.03 -36.06 -7.63
C ALA A 330 -4.17 -36.67 -8.74
N LEU A 331 -3.78 -37.92 -8.57
CA LEU A 331 -2.91 -38.65 -9.47
C LEU A 331 -3.56 -40.00 -9.78
N ASP A 332 -3.58 -40.38 -11.05
CA ASP A 332 -3.84 -41.77 -11.42
C ASP A 332 -2.64 -42.61 -11.02
N VAL A 333 -2.88 -43.76 -10.37
CA VAL A 333 -1.80 -44.64 -9.91
C VAL A 333 -1.10 -45.34 -11.08
N ALA A 334 -1.83 -45.61 -12.16
CA ALA A 334 -1.30 -46.31 -13.33
C ALA A 334 -0.20 -45.49 -14.01
N GLY A 335 0.94 -46.13 -14.32
CA GLY A 335 2.08 -45.47 -14.97
C GLY A 335 3.03 -44.75 -14.01
N HIS A 336 2.81 -44.86 -12.68
CA HIS A 336 3.69 -44.30 -11.66
C HIS A 336 4.34 -45.42 -10.81
N PRO A 337 5.60 -45.82 -11.10
CA PRO A 337 6.28 -46.93 -10.42
C PRO A 337 6.45 -46.74 -8.91
N GLN A 338 6.37 -45.50 -8.43
CA GLN A 338 6.46 -45.15 -7.02
C GLN A 338 5.15 -45.39 -6.26
N LEU A 339 4.04 -45.61 -6.96
CA LEU A 339 2.69 -45.82 -6.41
C LEU A 339 2.12 -47.18 -6.80
N GLU A 340 2.41 -47.65 -8.01
CA GLU A 340 1.88 -48.89 -8.57
C GLU A 340 2.36 -50.13 -7.80
N GLY A 341 1.41 -51.01 -7.45
CA GLY A 341 1.67 -52.23 -6.69
C GLY A 341 2.13 -52.03 -5.24
N ARG A 342 2.11 -50.80 -4.73
CA ARG A 342 2.52 -50.47 -3.36
C ARG A 342 1.33 -50.19 -2.46
N THR A 343 1.48 -50.48 -1.17
CA THR A 343 0.53 -50.04 -0.16
C THR A 343 0.62 -48.53 0.09
N VAL A 344 -0.42 -47.96 0.71
CA VAL A 344 -0.44 -46.53 1.14
C VAL A 344 0.73 -46.21 2.06
N VAL A 345 1.15 -47.16 2.90
CA VAL A 345 2.28 -47.00 3.82
C VAL A 345 3.62 -46.98 3.07
N GLU A 346 3.80 -47.89 2.10
CA GLU A 346 5.04 -48.00 1.32
C GLU A 346 5.22 -46.88 0.28
N SER A 347 4.13 -46.23 -0.12
CA SER A 347 4.15 -45.08 -1.02
C SER A 347 4.45 -43.77 -0.31
N PHE A 348 4.35 -43.71 1.03
CA PHE A 348 4.67 -42.51 1.80
C PHE A 348 6.15 -42.16 1.71
N ARG A 349 6.45 -40.89 1.41
CA ARG A 349 7.82 -40.37 1.39
C ARG A 349 7.94 -39.13 2.28
N PRO A 350 8.61 -39.23 3.45
CA PRO A 350 8.82 -38.09 4.34
C PRO A 350 9.41 -36.89 3.61
N GLY A 351 8.80 -35.72 3.80
CA GLY A 351 9.26 -34.47 3.18
C GLY A 351 8.95 -34.31 1.69
N ALA A 352 8.42 -35.34 1.01
CA ALA A 352 8.07 -35.29 -0.41
C ALA A 352 6.54 -35.32 -0.61
N TRP A 353 5.87 -36.40 -0.21
CA TRP A 353 4.42 -36.54 -0.39
C TRP A 353 3.77 -37.49 0.60
N ARG A 354 2.47 -37.32 0.80
CA ARG A 354 1.61 -38.18 1.60
C ARG A 354 0.30 -38.43 0.88
N VAL A 355 -0.13 -39.68 0.84
CA VAL A 355 -1.46 -40.05 0.33
C VAL A 355 -2.49 -39.71 1.41
N ILE A 356 -3.46 -38.86 1.07
CA ILE A 356 -4.49 -38.36 2.00
C ILE A 356 -5.82 -39.09 1.76
N ALA A 357 -6.09 -39.47 0.52
CA ALA A 357 -7.28 -40.22 0.10
C ALA A 357 -6.95 -41.14 -1.08
N LEU A 358 -7.73 -42.20 -1.24
CA LEU A 358 -7.67 -43.11 -2.38
C LEU A 358 -9.08 -43.24 -2.96
N ASP A 359 -9.23 -42.97 -4.26
CA ASP A 359 -10.46 -43.29 -4.99
C ASP A 359 -10.34 -44.71 -5.56
N THR A 360 -11.12 -45.64 -5.01
CA THR A 360 -11.18 -47.04 -5.45
C THR A 360 -12.30 -47.30 -6.45
N ALA A 361 -13.01 -46.27 -6.91
CA ALA A 361 -14.05 -46.44 -7.91
C ALA A 361 -13.47 -46.95 -9.23
N SER A 362 -14.29 -47.71 -9.95
CA SER A 362 -13.94 -48.17 -11.29
C SER A 362 -13.67 -46.95 -12.19
N PRO A 363 -12.73 -47.02 -13.16
CA PRO A 363 -12.35 -45.86 -13.98
C PRO A 363 -13.54 -45.12 -14.63
N ALA A 364 -14.61 -45.84 -14.98
CA ALA A 364 -15.82 -45.27 -15.57
C ALA A 364 -16.72 -44.51 -14.57
N GLN A 365 -16.52 -44.69 -13.27
CA GLN A 365 -17.27 -44.05 -12.19
C GLN A 365 -16.49 -42.93 -11.49
N ARG A 366 -15.22 -42.74 -11.83
CA ARG A 366 -14.41 -41.66 -11.26
C ARG A 366 -14.88 -40.32 -11.80
N LEU A 367 -14.93 -39.33 -10.92
CA LEU A 367 -15.12 -37.94 -11.35
C LEU A 367 -13.93 -37.55 -12.24
N PRO A 368 -14.15 -37.12 -13.49
CA PRO A 368 -13.07 -36.71 -14.38
C PRO A 368 -12.36 -35.44 -13.89
N ASP A 369 -13.02 -34.67 -13.02
CA ASP A 369 -12.46 -33.52 -12.35
C ASP A 369 -12.78 -33.56 -10.85
N LEU A 370 -11.80 -33.99 -10.05
CA LEU A 370 -11.90 -34.01 -8.59
C LEU A 370 -11.90 -32.61 -7.95
N SER A 371 -11.67 -31.55 -8.74
CA SER A 371 -11.85 -30.16 -8.30
C SER A 371 -13.28 -29.63 -8.50
N SER A 372 -14.13 -30.36 -9.25
CA SER A 372 -15.54 -30.00 -9.45
C SER A 372 -16.37 -30.29 -8.18
N THR A 373 -17.22 -29.35 -7.79
CA THR A 373 -18.13 -29.56 -6.65
C THR A 373 -19.31 -30.44 -7.10
N PRO A 374 -19.79 -31.38 -6.26
CA PRO A 374 -20.94 -32.20 -6.60
C PRO A 374 -22.21 -31.32 -6.59
N GLY A 375 -22.53 -30.75 -7.76
CA GLY A 375 -23.68 -29.86 -7.95
C GLY A 375 -23.70 -29.05 -9.25
N GLU A 376 -22.57 -28.87 -9.95
CA GLU A 376 -22.52 -28.12 -11.23
C GLU A 376 -22.86 -28.96 -12.47
N ALA A 377 -23.15 -30.26 -12.31
CA ALA A 377 -23.43 -31.19 -13.40
C ALA A 377 -24.88 -31.71 -13.41
N ALA A 378 -25.86 -30.86 -13.04
CA ALA A 378 -27.29 -31.15 -13.17
C ALA A 378 -28.00 -30.06 -13.97
#